data_AF-A0A4Q6EB49-F1
#
_entry.id   AF-A0A4Q6EB49-F1
#
_cell.length_a   1.000
_cell.length_b   1.000
_cell.length_c   1.000
_cell.angle_alpha   90.00
_cell.angle_beta   90.00
_cell.angle_gamma   90.00
#
_symmetry.space_group_name_H-M   'P 1'
#
loop_
_entity.id
_entity.type
_entity.pdbx_description
1 polymer ?
#
loop_
_entity_poly.entity_id
_entity_poly.type
_entity_poly.pdbx_seq_one_letter_code
_entity_poly.pdbx_strand_id
1 'polypeptide(L)' 'MSILKFALLGAAVAYGITQITKRREDGSTILDDLTNRAPEWMDKAKQFATQKMDEVMEDPAYKS' A
#
# COMPACT_ATOMS: atom_id res chain seq x y z
N MET A 1 -17.33 -13.21 4.35
CA MET A 1 -16.58 -13.09 5.62
C MET A 1 -15.23 -12.44 5.36
N SER A 2 -15.12 -11.13 5.59
CA SER A 2 -13.97 -10.31 5.15
C SER A 2 -12.66 -10.56 5.90
N ILE A 3 -12.68 -11.27 7.03
CA ILE A 3 -11.53 -11.47 7.94
C ILE A 3 -10.35 -12.18 7.26
N LEU A 4 -10.60 -13.19 6.42
CA LEU A 4 -9.54 -13.91 5.69
C LEU A 4 -8.80 -12.99 4.69
N LYS A 5 -9.52 -12.05 4.06
CA LYS A 5 -8.92 -11.07 3.16
C LYS A 5 -8.02 -10.09 3.92
N PHE A 6 -8.47 -9.63 5.10
CA PHE A 6 -7.64 -8.79 5.98
C PHE A 6 -6.41 -9.53 6.51
N ALA A 7 -6.55 -10.81 6.86
CA ALA A 7 -5.42 -11.64 7.29
C ALA A 7 -4.37 -11.82 6.17
N LEU A 8 -4.81 -12.09 4.94
CA LEU A 8 -3.92 -12.16 3.77
C LEU A 8 -3.23 -10.82 3.49
N LEU A 9 -3.97 -9.70 3.59
CA LEU A 9 -3.41 -8.37 3.42
C LEU A 9 -2.35 -8.06 4.50
N GLY A 10 -2.64 -8.39 5.75
CA GLY A 10 -1.70 -8.24 6.87
C GLY A 10 -0.44 -9.09 6.69
N ALA A 11 -0.58 -10.34 6.23
CA ALA A 11 0.55 -11.21 5.93
C ALA A 11 1.43 -10.66 4.78
N ALA A 12 0.81 -10.15 3.72
CA ALA A 12 1.53 -9.54 2.60
C ALA A 12 2.28 -8.27 3.02
N VAL A 13 1.67 -7.41 3.85
CA VAL A 13 2.32 -6.21 4.38
C VAL A 13 3.49 -6.58 5.30
N ALA A 14 3.33 -7.55 6.21
CA ALA A 14 4.41 -7.99 7.10
C ALA A 14 5.60 -8.60 6.32
N TYR A 15 5.31 -9.37 5.27
CA TYR A 15 6.33 -9.91 4.36
C TYR A 15 7.02 -8.79 3.55
N GLY A 16 6.25 -7.80 3.09
CA GLY A 16 6.79 -6.63 2.40
C GLY A 16 7.71 -5.81 3.29
N ILE A 17 7.27 -5.48 4.51
CA ILE A 17 8.07 -4.73 5.48
C ILE A 17 9.38 -5.45 5.78
N THR A 18 9.35 -6.77 6.01
CA THR A 18 10.58 -7.54 6.29
C THR A 18 11.59 -7.51 5.14
N GLN A 19 11.12 -7.50 3.89
CA GLN A 19 11.98 -7.33 2.71
C GLN A 19 12.52 -5.91 2.57
N ILE A 20 11.73 -4.89 2.91
CA ILE A 20 12.12 -3.48 2.88
C ILE A 20 13.13 -3.15 3.99
N THR A 21 13.00 -3.80 5.16
CA THR A 21 13.93 -3.66 6.30
C THR A 21 15.23 -4.44 6.16
N LYS A 22 15.33 -5.37 5.19
CA LYS A 22 16.60 -6.03 4.88
C LYS A 22 17.57 -4.97 4.38
N ARG A 23 18.59 -4.69 5.19
CA ARG A 23 19.64 -3.71 4.87
C ARG A 23 20.32 -4.12 3.57
N ARG A 24 20.43 -3.17 2.65
CA ARG A 24 21.19 -3.33 1.40
C ARG A 24 22.68 -3.15 1.73
N GLU A 25 23.57 -3.62 0.85
CA GLU A 25 25.04 -3.57 1.08
C GLU A 25 25.60 -2.15 1.24
N ASP A 26 24.85 -1.13 0.83
CA ASP A 26 25.17 0.30 0.93
C ASP A 26 24.87 0.92 2.31
N GLY A 27 24.31 0.15 3.27
CA GLY A 27 23.98 0.64 4.61
C GLY A 27 22.72 1.51 4.69
N SER A 28 22.09 1.81 3.55
CA SER A 28 20.81 2.49 3.46
C SER A 28 19.66 1.47 3.55
N THR A 29 18.51 1.91 4.08
CA THR A 29 17.31 1.07 4.10
C THR A 29 16.37 1.59 3.02
N ILE A 30 15.64 0.71 2.32
CA ILE A 30 14.61 1.14 1.34
C ILE A 30 13.58 2.05 2.03
N LEU A 31 13.36 1.85 3.33
CA LEU A 31 12.60 2.74 4.21
C LEU A 31 13.11 4.19 4.21
N ASP A 32 14.42 4.44 4.16
CA ASP A 32 14.99 5.78 4.23
C ASP A 32 14.82 6.53 2.90
N ASP A 33 14.92 5.82 1.78
CA ASP A 33 14.65 6.36 0.44
C ASP A 33 13.13 6.55 0.22
N LEU A 34 12.30 5.65 0.78
CA LEU A 34 10.83 5.82 0.80
C LEU A 34 10.42 6.99 1.71
N THR A 35 11.02 7.12 2.89
CA THR A 35 10.72 8.20 3.85
C THR A 35 11.28 9.55 3.37
N ASN A 36 12.43 9.59 2.68
CA ASN A 36 12.89 10.83 2.03
C ASN A 36 11.98 11.24 0.87
N ARG A 37 11.34 10.29 0.20
CA ARG A 37 10.31 10.54 -0.82
C ARG A 37 8.89 10.61 -0.23
N ALA A 38 8.76 10.74 1.10
CA ALA A 38 7.52 10.78 1.89
C ALA A 38 6.32 11.50 1.27
N PRO A 39 6.46 12.73 0.76
CA PRO A 39 5.28 13.40 0.21
C PRO A 39 4.81 12.74 -1.09
N GLU A 40 5.72 12.34 -1.98
CA GLU A 40 5.37 11.87 -3.32
C GLU A 40 4.68 10.50 -3.33
N TRP A 41 5.14 9.54 -2.52
CA TRP A 41 4.49 8.22 -2.49
C TRP A 41 3.15 8.26 -1.76
N MET A 42 3.01 9.13 -0.76
CA MET A 42 1.74 9.38 -0.08
C MET A 42 0.72 9.99 -1.04
N ASP A 43 1.12 11.00 -1.82
CA ASP A 43 0.26 11.61 -2.84
C ASP A 43 -0.13 10.63 -3.94
N LYS A 44 0.82 9.80 -4.41
CA LYS A 44 0.52 8.73 -5.39
C LYS A 44 -0.43 7.68 -4.82
N ALA A 45 -0.22 7.24 -3.58
CA ALA A 45 -1.12 6.29 -2.92
C ALA A 45 -2.52 6.87 -2.74
N LYS A 46 -2.63 8.16 -2.38
CA LYS A 46 -3.89 8.87 -2.25
C LYS A 46 -4.61 9.00 -3.60
N GLN A 47 -3.92 9.39 -4.66
CA GLN A 47 -4.50 9.44 -6.01
C GLN A 47 -4.97 8.07 -6.49
N PHE A 48 -4.19 7.02 -6.25
CA PHE A 48 -4.57 5.66 -6.61
C PHE A 48 -5.79 5.17 -5.82
N ALA A 49 -5.83 5.47 -4.52
CA ALA A 49 -6.98 5.18 -3.68
C ALA A 49 -8.22 5.93 -4.17
N THR A 50 -8.11 7.22 -4.48
CA THR A 50 -9.22 8.02 -5.04
C THR A 50 -9.70 7.44 -6.37
N GLN A 51 -8.82 7.14 -7.33
CA GLN A 51 -9.21 6.54 -8.61
C GLN A 51 -9.90 5.18 -8.45
N LYS A 52 -9.39 4.34 -7.55
CA LYS A 52 -10.00 3.03 -7.28
C LYS A 52 -11.29 3.12 -6.49
N MET A 53 -11.42 4.12 -5.60
CA MET A 53 -12.65 4.42 -4.90
C MET A 53 -13.71 4.96 -5.84
N ASP A 54 -13.34 5.81 -6.80
CA ASP A 54 -14.24 6.32 -7.84
C ASP A 54 -14.73 5.17 -8.74
N GLU A 55 -13.83 4.25 -9.14
CA GLU A 55 -14.19 3.06 -9.92
C GLU A 55 -15.12 2.11 -9.15
N VAL A 56 -14.95 1.99 -7.83
CA VAL A 56 -15.82 1.18 -6.95
C VAL A 56 -17.15 1.87 -6.65
N MET A 57 -17.19 3.21 -6.63
CA MET A 57 -18.41 3.99 -6.42
C MET A 57 -19.22 4.20 -7.71
N GLU A 58 -18.58 4.09 -8.89
CA GLU A 58 -19.24 4.07 -10.21
C GLU A 58 -19.75 2.69 -10.62
N ASP A 59 -19.40 1.62 -9.87
CA ASP A 59 -19.97 0.30 -10.09
C ASP A 59 -21.50 0.31 -9.81
N PRO A 60 -22.36 0.00 -10.79
CA PRO A 60 -23.82 -0.03 -10.62
C PRO A 60 -24.30 -1.00 -9.53
N ALA A 61 -23.46 -1.88 -9.01
CA ALA A 61 -23.79 -2.81 -7.92
C ALA A 61 -24.02 -2.16 -6.54
N TYR A 62 -23.70 -0.87 -6.34
CA TYR A 62 -24.00 -0.14 -5.09
C TYR A 62 -25.25 0.76 -5.19
N LYS A 63 -25.87 0.82 -6.37
CA LYS A 63 -27.08 1.60 -6.64
C LYS A 63 -28.29 0.66 -6.81
N SER A 64 -28.57 -0.17 -5.81
CA SER A 64 -29.81 -0.96 -5.71
C SER A 64 -30.32 -1.03 -4.29
#